data_AF-A0A384I825-F1
#
_entry.id   AF-A0A384I825-F1
#
_cell.length_a   1.000
_cell.length_b   1.000
_cell.length_c   1.000
_cell.angle_alpha   90.00
_cell.angle_beta   90.00
_cell.angle_gamma   90.00
#
_symmetry.space_group_name_H-M   'P 1'
#
loop_
_entity.id
_entity.type
_entity.pdbx_description
1 polymer ?
#
loop_
_entity_poly.entity_id
_entity_poly.type
_entity_poly.pdbx_seq_one_letter_code
_entity_poly.pdbx_strand_id
1 'polypeptide(L)'
;MIHITLGSRRYVNPQEDQLGRNVVGFDPVMNDDALFHANRGCWVLGERAEKERYALLSHEGEVRMAIEIDSLVPVAGGRKAIEGRYLTPGDGVYDAYVGKPTPVETTRNPITYFDSPHGARTCHCGCGELVASGWFVIGHDQRALHARISKIGTVREFIDWFDSTYVEPTDK
;
A
#
# COMPACT_ATOMS: atom_id res chain seq x y z
N MET A 1 -3.37 -4.78 -7.48
CA MET A 1 -3.60 -4.87 -6.01
C MET A 1 -2.64 -5.87 -5.41
N ILE A 2 -2.22 -5.65 -4.15
CA ILE A 2 -1.44 -6.62 -3.38
C ILE A 2 -2.40 -7.64 -2.77
N HIS A 3 -2.04 -8.91 -2.77
CA HIS A 3 -2.71 -9.95 -2.00
C HIS A 3 -1.69 -10.66 -1.10
N ILE A 4 -2.05 -10.85 0.16
CA ILE A 4 -1.21 -11.45 1.19
C ILE A 4 -1.96 -12.59 1.87
N THR A 5 -1.44 -13.81 1.74
CA THR A 5 -1.96 -14.98 2.45
C THR A 5 -1.38 -15.05 3.86
N LEU A 6 -2.26 -15.06 4.86
CA LEU A 6 -1.92 -15.16 6.28
C LEU A 6 -1.88 -16.62 6.72
N GLY A 7 -0.93 -16.94 7.60
CA GLY A 7 -0.96 -18.15 8.40
C GLY A 7 -1.93 -18.03 9.59
N SER A 8 -2.16 -19.14 10.27
CA SER A 8 -2.91 -19.15 11.53
C SER A 8 -2.20 -18.31 12.60
N ARG A 9 -2.98 -17.79 13.55
CA ARG A 9 -2.46 -16.97 14.65
C ARG A 9 -1.33 -17.66 15.40
N ARG A 10 -0.23 -16.92 15.59
CA ARG A 10 0.91 -17.32 16.42
C ARG A 10 1.37 -16.16 17.30
N TYR A 11 1.81 -16.49 18.51
CA TYR A 11 2.46 -15.53 19.39
C TYR A 11 3.91 -15.28 18.94
N VAL A 12 4.35 -14.05 19.12
CA VAL A 12 5.72 -13.60 18.85
C VAL A 12 6.23 -12.78 20.03
N ASN A 13 7.54 -12.76 20.24
CA ASN A 13 8.16 -11.92 21.26
C ASN A 13 8.17 -10.46 20.78
N PRO A 14 7.51 -9.51 21.47
CA PRO A 14 7.52 -8.10 21.10
C PRO A 14 8.91 -7.46 21.05
N GLN A 15 9.88 -8.00 21.80
CA GLN A 15 11.26 -7.49 21.80
C GLN A 15 12.06 -7.94 20.57
N GLU A 16 11.62 -8.99 19.88
CA GLU A 16 12.27 -9.53 18.69
C GLU A 16 11.50 -9.18 17.41
N ASP A 17 10.20 -8.91 17.51
CA ASP A 17 9.38 -8.51 16.39
C ASP A 17 9.68 -7.08 15.95
N GLN A 18 9.91 -6.88 14.65
CA GLN A 18 10.32 -5.60 14.08
C GLN A 18 9.28 -4.48 14.22
N LEU A 19 8.04 -4.83 14.57
CA LEU A 19 6.93 -3.90 14.80
C LEU A 19 6.44 -3.92 16.25
N GLY A 20 7.16 -4.60 17.16
CA GLY A 20 6.78 -4.70 18.56
C GLY A 20 5.51 -5.52 18.81
N ARG A 21 5.11 -6.39 17.87
CA ARG A 21 3.87 -7.17 17.98
C ARG A 21 4.03 -8.32 18.97
N ASN A 22 2.94 -8.71 19.58
CA ASN A 22 2.82 -9.93 20.39
C ASN A 22 2.12 -11.08 19.63
N VAL A 23 1.50 -10.78 18.48
CA VAL A 23 0.75 -11.73 17.66
C VAL A 23 0.88 -11.40 16.18
N VAL A 24 0.91 -12.44 15.34
CA VAL A 24 0.78 -12.33 13.88
C VAL A 24 -0.13 -13.44 13.35
N GLY A 25 -0.59 -13.30 12.10
CA GLY A 25 -1.52 -14.25 11.48
C GLY A 25 -2.98 -13.92 11.80
N PHE A 26 -3.86 -14.87 11.50
CA PHE A 26 -5.31 -14.72 11.65
C PHE A 26 -5.90 -15.69 12.67
N ASP A 27 -6.89 -15.21 13.43
CA ASP A 27 -7.79 -16.03 14.25
C ASP A 27 -9.21 -15.43 14.16
N PRO A 28 -10.27 -16.26 14.05
CA PRO A 28 -11.65 -15.80 13.93
C PRO A 28 -12.13 -14.88 15.07
N VAL A 29 -11.50 -14.91 16.24
CA VAL A 29 -11.89 -14.05 17.38
C VAL A 29 -11.22 -12.67 17.37
N MET A 30 -10.30 -12.42 16.43
CA MET A 30 -9.66 -11.11 16.28
C MET A 30 -10.65 -10.13 15.67
N ASN A 31 -10.70 -8.91 16.23
CA ASN A 31 -11.38 -7.80 15.58
C ASN A 31 -10.48 -7.19 14.47
N ASP A 32 -11.06 -6.30 13.67
CA ASP A 32 -10.37 -5.70 12.52
C ASP A 32 -9.11 -4.93 12.94
N ASP A 33 -9.16 -4.20 14.06
CA ASP A 33 -8.01 -3.46 14.58
C ASP A 33 -6.84 -4.38 14.93
N ALA A 34 -7.11 -5.45 15.69
CA ALA A 34 -6.12 -6.45 16.03
C ALA A 34 -5.58 -7.17 14.80
N LEU A 35 -6.46 -7.50 13.84
CA LEU A 35 -6.07 -8.16 12.59
C LEU A 35 -5.15 -7.27 11.74
N PHE A 36 -5.47 -5.97 11.66
CA PHE A 36 -4.67 -4.98 10.96
C PHE A 36 -3.29 -4.85 11.63
N HIS A 37 -3.24 -4.55 12.93
CA HIS A 37 -1.97 -4.35 13.64
C HIS A 37 -1.08 -5.60 13.66
N ALA A 38 -1.67 -6.79 13.73
CA ALA A 38 -0.92 -8.05 13.66
C ALA A 38 -0.27 -8.28 12.29
N ASN A 39 -0.89 -7.81 11.20
CA ASN A 39 -0.50 -8.19 9.83
C ASN A 39 -0.10 -7.02 8.93
N ARG A 40 -0.06 -5.79 9.45
CA ARG A 40 0.31 -4.59 8.67
C ARG A 40 1.74 -4.59 8.17
N GLY A 41 2.64 -5.49 8.58
CA GLY A 41 4.01 -5.40 8.10
C GLY A 41 4.94 -6.57 8.39
N CYS A 42 6.21 -6.30 8.10
CA CYS A 42 7.31 -7.26 7.93
C CYS A 42 7.20 -8.07 6.63
N TRP A 43 6.70 -7.46 5.56
CA TRP A 43 6.54 -8.10 4.25
C TRP A 43 7.73 -7.79 3.34
N VAL A 44 8.12 -8.76 2.51
CA VAL A 44 9.11 -8.55 1.44
C VAL A 44 8.36 -8.07 0.21
N LEU A 45 8.27 -6.76 0.04
CA LEU A 45 7.51 -6.11 -1.04
C LEU A 45 8.47 -5.51 -2.09
N GLY A 46 8.33 -5.97 -3.34
CA GLY A 46 9.09 -5.45 -4.48
C GLY A 46 8.57 -4.11 -5.00
N GLU A 47 9.23 -3.57 -6.03
CA GLU A 47 8.93 -2.24 -6.62
C GLU A 47 7.46 -2.09 -7.05
N ARG A 48 6.82 -3.17 -7.52
CA ARG A 48 5.40 -3.15 -7.90
C ARG A 48 4.50 -2.66 -6.76
N ALA A 49 4.79 -3.03 -5.51
CA ALA A 49 3.96 -2.67 -4.37
C ALA A 49 3.82 -1.16 -4.18
N GLU A 50 4.83 -0.37 -4.53
CA GLU A 50 4.81 1.11 -4.43
C GLU A 50 3.76 1.76 -5.36
N LYS A 51 3.30 1.01 -6.36
CA LYS A 51 2.32 1.47 -7.36
C LYS A 51 0.90 1.03 -6.99
N GLU A 52 0.74 0.18 -5.99
CA GLU A 52 -0.55 -0.40 -5.61
C GLU A 52 -1.26 0.49 -4.59
N ARG A 53 -2.59 0.58 -4.71
CA ARG A 53 -3.43 1.37 -3.78
C ARG A 53 -3.96 0.56 -2.61
N TYR A 54 -4.12 -0.75 -2.81
CA TYR A 54 -4.81 -1.60 -1.86
C TYR A 54 -4.07 -2.92 -1.66
N ALA A 55 -4.18 -3.45 -0.44
CA ALA A 55 -3.80 -4.81 -0.09
C ALA A 55 -5.01 -5.60 0.41
N LEU A 56 -5.09 -6.87 0.03
CA LEU A 56 -6.02 -7.84 0.60
C LEU A 56 -5.26 -8.81 1.50
N LEU A 57 -5.80 -9.09 2.68
CA LEU A 57 -5.32 -10.16 3.54
C LEU A 57 -6.30 -11.32 3.47
N SER A 58 -5.82 -12.52 3.18
CA SER A 58 -6.65 -13.73 3.16
C SER A 58 -6.15 -14.80 4.12
N HIS A 59 -7.05 -15.68 4.55
CA HIS A 59 -6.71 -16.86 5.33
C HIS A 59 -7.60 -18.02 4.89
N GLU A 60 -7.00 -19.19 4.65
CA GLU A 60 -7.71 -20.40 4.20
C GLU A 60 -8.63 -20.17 2.99
N GLY A 61 -8.16 -19.35 2.03
CA GLY A 61 -8.87 -19.10 0.78
C GLY A 61 -9.97 -18.03 0.87
N GLU A 62 -10.20 -17.41 2.02
CA GLU A 62 -11.17 -16.33 2.19
C GLU A 62 -10.47 -15.00 2.50
N VAL A 63 -10.89 -13.91 1.87
CA VAL A 63 -10.39 -12.55 2.17
C VAL A 63 -10.98 -12.09 3.49
N ARG A 64 -10.10 -11.80 4.46
CA ARG A 64 -10.48 -11.36 5.82
C ARG A 64 -10.42 -9.86 5.99
N MET A 65 -9.59 -9.17 5.21
CA MET A 65 -9.42 -7.72 5.32
C MET A 65 -8.99 -7.10 4.00
N ALA A 66 -9.44 -5.88 3.76
CA ALA A 66 -8.92 -5.00 2.73
C ALA A 66 -8.30 -3.76 3.39
N ILE A 67 -7.19 -3.28 2.84
CA ILE A 67 -6.42 -2.14 3.35
C ILE A 67 -6.21 -1.15 2.21
N GLU A 68 -6.50 0.12 2.44
CA GLU A 68 -6.02 1.23 1.62
C GLU A 68 -4.63 1.64 2.10
N ILE A 69 -3.69 1.69 1.17
CA ILE A 69 -2.28 1.94 1.43
C ILE A 69 -2.03 3.44 1.24
N ASP A 70 -1.60 4.09 2.32
CA ASP A 70 -1.11 5.46 2.28
C ASP A 70 0.38 5.46 1.91
N SER A 71 1.16 4.58 2.56
CA SER A 71 2.59 4.45 2.30
C SER A 71 3.12 3.05 2.65
N LEU A 72 4.29 2.70 2.09
CA LEU A 72 5.06 1.53 2.48
C LEU A 72 6.33 1.98 3.21
N VAL A 73 6.39 1.77 4.52
CA VAL A 73 7.49 2.21 5.37
C VAL A 73 8.53 1.10 5.52
N PRO A 74 9.82 1.37 5.26
CA PRO A 74 10.89 0.42 5.52
C PRO A 74 10.95 -0.01 6.99
N VAL A 75 11.13 -1.30 7.23
CA VAL A 75 11.42 -1.87 8.55
C VAL A 75 12.68 -2.75 8.47
N ALA A 76 13.21 -3.16 9.63
CA ALA A 76 14.47 -3.89 9.72
C ALA A 76 14.55 -5.11 8.77
N GLY A 77 15.74 -5.36 8.21
CA GLY A 77 15.97 -6.51 7.33
C GLY A 77 15.35 -6.41 5.94
N GLY A 78 15.20 -5.19 5.40
CA GLY A 78 14.75 -4.95 4.02
C GLY A 78 13.27 -5.25 3.78
N ARG A 79 12.48 -5.29 4.85
CA ARG A 79 11.03 -5.52 4.80
C ARG A 79 10.29 -4.19 4.82
N LYS A 80 8.99 -4.23 4.55
CA LYS A 80 8.12 -3.05 4.59
C LYS A 80 6.91 -3.31 5.48
N ALA A 81 6.45 -2.24 6.11
CA ALA A 81 5.15 -2.14 6.76
C ALA A 81 4.22 -1.29 5.90
N ILE A 82 2.97 -1.67 5.87
CA ILE A 82 1.86 -0.94 5.27
C ILE A 82 1.39 0.07 6.31
N GLU A 83 1.45 1.35 5.96
CA GLU A 83 0.71 2.40 6.64
C GLU A 83 -0.51 2.75 5.81
N GLY A 84 -1.62 3.02 6.50
CA GLY A 84 -2.92 3.23 5.89
C GLY A 84 -4.02 2.83 6.84
N ARG A 85 -5.18 2.50 6.27
CA ARG A 85 -6.38 2.13 7.01
C ARG A 85 -6.98 0.84 6.47
N TYR A 86 -7.51 0.00 7.35
CA TYR A 86 -8.39 -1.07 6.91
C TYR A 86 -9.73 -0.47 6.43
N LEU A 87 -10.31 -1.10 5.43
CA LEU A 87 -11.57 -0.72 4.83
C LEU A 87 -12.73 -1.38 5.57
N THR A 88 -13.91 -0.77 5.50
CA THR A 88 -15.12 -1.18 6.22
C THR A 88 -16.32 -1.29 5.26
N PRO A 89 -17.46 -1.89 5.68
CA PRO A 89 -18.65 -1.95 4.83
C PRO A 89 -19.02 -0.58 4.23
N GLY A 90 -19.27 -0.54 2.92
CA GLY A 90 -19.50 0.69 2.15
C GLY A 90 -18.27 1.20 1.40
N ASP A 91 -17.06 0.74 1.75
CA ASP A 91 -15.88 0.92 0.89
C ASP A 91 -15.95 -0.09 -0.27
N GLY A 92 -15.86 0.38 -1.52
CA GLY A 92 -16.08 -0.47 -2.69
C GLY A 92 -15.15 -1.70 -2.79
N VAL A 93 -13.90 -1.61 -2.31
CA VAL A 93 -12.99 -2.77 -2.25
C VAL A 93 -13.39 -3.74 -1.15
N TYR A 94 -13.86 -3.24 0.00
CA TYR A 94 -14.37 -4.09 1.07
C TYR A 94 -15.56 -4.90 0.56
N ASP A 95 -16.58 -4.21 0.04
CA ASP A 95 -17.80 -4.83 -0.45
C ASP A 95 -17.55 -5.80 -1.62
N ALA A 96 -16.50 -5.54 -2.41
CA ALA A 96 -16.10 -6.39 -3.52
C ALA A 96 -15.42 -7.69 -3.06
N TYR A 97 -14.60 -7.67 -2.00
CA TYR A 97 -13.69 -8.77 -1.70
C TYR A 97 -13.81 -9.39 -0.30
N VAL A 98 -14.07 -8.60 0.75
CA VAL A 98 -14.04 -9.11 2.13
C VAL A 98 -15.18 -10.11 2.35
N GLY A 99 -14.86 -11.24 3.00
CA GLY A 99 -15.78 -12.36 3.23
C GLY A 99 -16.01 -13.26 2.01
N LYS A 100 -15.26 -13.06 0.91
CA LYS A 100 -15.38 -13.85 -0.33
C LYS A 100 -14.12 -14.67 -0.60
N PRO A 101 -14.19 -15.65 -1.52
CA PRO A 101 -13.00 -16.39 -1.96
C PRO A 101 -11.91 -15.45 -2.47
N THR A 102 -10.66 -15.79 -2.20
CA THR A 102 -9.51 -15.04 -2.69
C THR A 102 -9.51 -14.96 -4.23
N PRO A 103 -9.21 -13.79 -4.81
CA PRO A 103 -9.19 -13.61 -6.28
C PRO A 103 -7.92 -14.19 -6.94
N VAL A 104 -7.00 -14.77 -6.17
CA VAL A 104 -5.76 -15.35 -6.66
C VAL A 104 -5.66 -16.83 -6.33
N GLU A 105 -4.99 -17.59 -7.18
CA GLU A 105 -4.70 -18.99 -6.89
C GLU A 105 -3.75 -19.12 -5.69
N THR A 106 -3.87 -20.24 -4.96
CA THR A 106 -2.96 -20.55 -3.86
C THR A 106 -1.55 -20.80 -4.39
N THR A 107 -0.60 -19.99 -3.94
CA THR A 107 0.83 -20.16 -4.29
C THR A 107 1.68 -20.31 -3.04
N ARG A 108 2.92 -20.78 -3.22
CA ARG A 108 3.88 -20.95 -2.11
C ARG A 108 4.35 -19.61 -1.54
N ASN A 109 4.39 -18.55 -2.38
CA ASN A 109 4.73 -17.22 -1.93
C ASN A 109 3.47 -16.56 -1.37
N PRO A 110 3.45 -16.15 -0.09
CA PRO A 110 2.26 -15.53 0.49
C PRO A 110 1.90 -14.19 -0.18
N ILE A 111 2.85 -13.54 -0.86
CA ILE A 111 2.62 -12.24 -1.53
C ILE A 111 2.42 -12.46 -3.02
N THR A 112 1.25 -12.09 -3.50
CA THR A 112 0.87 -12.11 -4.92
C THR A 112 0.27 -10.77 -5.34
N TYR A 113 0.09 -10.59 -6.64
CA TYR A 113 -0.50 -9.40 -7.21
C TYR A 113 -1.54 -9.81 -8.26
N PHE A 114 -2.62 -9.05 -8.33
CA PHE A 114 -3.65 -9.23 -9.35
C PHE A 114 -4.21 -7.88 -9.77
N ASP A 115 -4.76 -7.81 -10.98
CA ASP A 115 -5.37 -6.60 -11.51
C ASP A 115 -6.85 -6.55 -11.15
N SER A 116 -7.31 -5.38 -10.72
CA SER A 116 -8.69 -5.16 -10.28
C SER A 116 -9.19 -3.82 -10.80
N PRO A 117 -10.46 -3.73 -11.25
CA PRO A 117 -11.06 -2.44 -11.59
C PRO A 117 -11.13 -1.51 -10.37
N HIS A 118 -11.19 -2.04 -9.15
CA HIS A 118 -11.19 -1.25 -7.92
C HIS A 118 -9.80 -0.67 -7.59
N GLY A 119 -8.73 -1.23 -8.16
CA GLY A 119 -7.37 -0.69 -8.01
C GLY A 119 -7.07 0.51 -8.91
N ALA A 120 -7.91 0.77 -9.91
CA ALA A 120 -7.72 1.87 -10.85
C ALA A 120 -7.91 3.23 -10.17
N ARG A 121 -7.10 4.22 -10.58
CA ARG A 121 -7.23 5.61 -10.13
C ARG A 121 -7.17 6.57 -11.31
N THR A 122 -7.73 7.75 -11.18
CA THR A 122 -7.54 8.80 -12.18
C THR A 122 -6.11 9.30 -12.17
N CYS A 123 -5.55 9.51 -13.36
CA CYS A 123 -4.20 10.03 -13.56
C CYS A 123 -4.00 11.37 -12.87
N HIS A 124 -2.99 11.45 -12.02
CA HIS A 124 -2.73 12.61 -11.15
C HIS A 124 -2.31 13.87 -11.93
N CYS A 125 -2.00 13.74 -13.22
CA CYS A 125 -1.81 14.94 -14.07
C CYS A 125 -3.09 15.78 -14.21
N GLY A 126 -4.26 15.19 -13.98
CA GLY A 126 -5.59 15.82 -14.07
C GLY A 126 -6.31 15.59 -15.40
N CYS A 127 -5.88 14.65 -16.24
CA CYS A 127 -6.55 14.38 -17.54
C CYS A 127 -7.83 13.54 -17.42
N GLY A 128 -8.11 12.97 -16.24
CA GLY A 128 -9.28 12.12 -16.00
C GLY A 128 -9.13 10.67 -16.47
N GLU A 129 -8.07 10.34 -17.20
CA GLU A 129 -7.79 8.97 -17.65
C GLU A 129 -7.49 8.03 -16.48
N LEU A 130 -7.92 6.76 -16.56
CA LEU A 130 -7.66 5.76 -15.52
C LEU A 130 -6.27 5.15 -15.67
N VAL A 131 -5.62 4.94 -14.54
CA VAL A 131 -4.32 4.27 -14.42
C VAL A 131 -4.53 2.99 -13.62
N ALA A 132 -4.15 1.86 -14.21
CA ALA A 132 -4.29 0.55 -13.57
C ALA A 132 -3.34 0.34 -12.38
N SER A 133 -2.15 0.97 -12.42
CA SER A 133 -1.18 0.98 -11.31
C SER A 133 -0.32 2.25 -11.34
N GLY A 134 0.08 2.76 -10.17
CA GLY A 134 0.84 4.01 -10.05
C GLY A 134 -0.03 5.25 -10.12
N TRP A 135 0.61 6.42 -10.27
CA TRP A 135 -0.05 7.73 -10.17
C TRP A 135 -0.33 8.42 -11.50
N PHE A 136 0.40 8.04 -12.54
CA PHE A 136 0.37 8.71 -13.84
C PHE A 136 0.27 7.69 -14.96
N VAL A 137 -0.46 8.04 -16.02
CA VAL A 137 -0.25 7.42 -17.33
C VAL A 137 1.20 7.67 -17.75
N ILE A 138 1.79 6.74 -18.49
CA ILE A 138 3.19 6.79 -18.90
C ILE A 138 3.52 8.15 -19.55
N GLY A 139 4.51 8.87 -18.99
CA GLY A 139 4.96 10.19 -19.45
C GLY A 139 4.09 11.38 -19.01
N HIS A 140 2.94 11.14 -18.37
CA HIS A 140 2.10 12.23 -17.87
C HIS A 140 2.66 12.92 -16.62
N ASP A 141 3.55 12.26 -15.88
CA ASP A 141 4.29 12.80 -14.75
C ASP A 141 5.16 13.99 -15.16
N GLN A 142 6.02 13.81 -16.17
CA GLN A 142 6.89 14.87 -16.69
C GLN A 142 6.07 16.01 -17.29
N ARG A 143 5.05 15.68 -18.09
CA ARG A 143 4.15 16.69 -18.66
C ARG A 143 3.43 17.49 -17.59
N ALA A 144 2.95 16.83 -16.53
CA ALA A 144 2.30 17.49 -15.41
C ALA A 144 3.25 18.45 -14.71
N LEU A 145 4.45 17.98 -14.36
CA LEU A 145 5.48 18.77 -13.68
C LEU A 145 5.82 20.04 -14.47
N HIS A 146 6.19 19.89 -15.74
CA HIS A 146 6.53 21.02 -16.60
C HIS A 146 5.38 22.02 -16.76
N ALA A 147 4.13 21.54 -16.85
CA ALA A 147 2.96 22.42 -16.93
C ALA A 147 2.67 23.20 -15.65
N ARG A 148 3.19 22.77 -14.49
CA ARG A 148 3.13 23.55 -13.23
C ARG A 148 4.31 24.51 -13.13
N ILE A 149 5.51 24.05 -13.50
CA ILE A 149 6.71 24.91 -13.56
C ILE A 149 6.46 26.12 -14.46
N SER A 150 5.82 25.94 -15.62
CA SER A 150 5.52 27.05 -16.53
C SER A 150 4.56 28.11 -15.97
N LYS A 151 3.82 27.81 -14.89
CA LYS A 151 2.94 28.78 -14.21
C LYS A 151 3.66 29.67 -13.22
N ILE A 152 4.78 29.19 -12.68
CA ILE A 152 5.62 29.93 -11.72
C ILE A 152 6.81 30.61 -12.41
N GLY A 153 7.19 30.15 -13.61
CA GLY A 153 8.24 30.73 -14.43
C GLY A 153 9.00 29.66 -15.21
N THR A 154 10.31 29.64 -15.03
CA THR A 154 11.26 28.73 -15.66
C THR A 154 11.65 27.59 -14.72
N VAL A 155 12.30 26.55 -15.27
CA VAL A 155 12.86 25.44 -14.47
C VAL A 155 13.87 25.96 -13.45
N ARG A 156 14.69 26.95 -13.82
CA ARG A 156 15.66 27.57 -12.90
C ARG A 156 14.95 28.20 -11.70
N GLU A 157 13.90 28.99 -11.92
CA GLU A 157 13.16 29.65 -10.84
C GLU A 157 12.45 28.64 -9.92
N PHE A 158 11.97 27.53 -10.47
CA PHE A 158 11.46 26.43 -9.65
C PHE A 158 12.54 25.83 -8.75
N ILE A 159 13.74 25.59 -9.28
CA ILE A 159 14.87 25.05 -8.50
C ILE A 159 15.27 26.05 -7.40
N ASP A 160 15.45 27.32 -7.75
CA ASP A 160 15.78 28.38 -6.79
C ASP A 160 14.73 28.47 -5.67
N TRP A 161 13.44 28.34 -6.01
CA TRP A 161 12.34 28.27 -5.03
C TRP A 161 12.40 27.00 -4.17
N PHE A 162 12.60 25.82 -4.78
CA PHE A 162 12.64 24.54 -4.07
C PHE A 162 13.79 24.54 -3.06
N ASP A 163 15.00 24.93 -3.46
CA ASP A 163 16.18 24.97 -2.61
C ASP A 163 16.05 25.98 -1.46
N SER A 164 15.33 27.09 -1.67
CA SER A 164 15.05 28.06 -0.60
C SER A 164 13.94 27.65 0.37
N THR A 165 13.05 26.74 -0.05
CA THR A 165 11.86 26.33 0.72
C THR A 165 12.06 25.00 1.43
N TYR A 166 12.74 24.05 0.78
CA TYR A 166 12.97 22.71 1.30
C TYR A 166 14.19 22.72 2.23
N VAL A 167 13.94 22.60 3.54
CA VAL A 167 15.01 22.39 4.52
C VAL A 167 15.25 20.89 4.63
N GLU A 168 16.43 20.45 4.19
CA GLU A 168 16.84 19.07 4.29
C GLU A 168 16.81 18.63 5.77
N PRO A 169 16.10 17.53 6.12
CA PRO A 169 16.13 17.02 7.48
C PRO A 169 17.58 16.70 7.86
N THR A 170 18.10 17.36 8.89
CA THR A 170 19.38 16.98 9.47
C THR A 170 19.14 15.70 10.26
N ASP A 171 19.39 14.54 9.64
CA ASP A 171 19.27 13.24 10.27
C ASP A 171 20.06 13.22 11.60
N LYS A 172 19.38 12.82 12.67
CA LYS A 172 19.95 12.46 13.98
C LYS A 172 19.76 10.97 14.21
#